data_AF-A0A0Q5SXP8-F1
#
_entry.id   AF-A0A0Q5SXP8-F1
#
_cell.length_a   1.000
_cell.length_b   1.000
_cell.length_c   1.000
_cell.angle_alpha   90.00
_cell.angle_beta   90.00
_cell.angle_gamma   90.00
#
_symmetry.space_group_name_H-M   'P 1'
#
loop_
_entity.id
_entity.type
_entity.pdbx_description
1 polymer ?
#
loop_
_entity_poly.entity_id
_entity_poly.type
_entity_poly.pdbx_seq_one_letter_code
_entity_poly.pdbx_strand_id
1 'polypeptide(L)'
;MAKERKFDFAPLPLVADVQEEPNKPTEVIEGAPTKVTFDCDYILMENMKDYGYWEGLTQKDIILESLKLYFQDKEIRPRPDKIRNRTKVGRKPKSLTD
;
A
#
# COMPACT_ATOMS: atom_id res chain seq x y z
N MET A 1 -13.58 6.86 -49.88
CA MET A 1 -14.17 5.58 -49.44
C MET A 1 -13.66 5.27 -48.04
N ALA A 2 -14.55 5.32 -47.05
CA ALA A 2 -14.25 5.01 -45.66
C ALA A 2 -14.04 3.49 -45.47
N LYS A 3 -13.05 3.09 -44.67
CA LYS A 3 -12.98 1.75 -44.07
C LYS A 3 -12.53 1.88 -42.63
N GLU A 4 -13.47 2.20 -41.75
CA GLU A 4 -13.35 2.02 -40.31
C GLU A 4 -13.24 0.51 -40.03
N ARG A 5 -12.08 0.06 -39.55
CA ARG A 5 -11.93 -1.32 -39.04
C ARG A 5 -12.40 -1.31 -37.59
N LYS A 6 -13.62 -1.80 -37.36
CA LYS A 6 -14.12 -2.10 -36.01
C LYS A 6 -13.43 -3.38 -35.53
N PHE A 7 -12.68 -3.27 -34.44
CA PHE A 7 -12.09 -4.41 -33.74
C PHE A 7 -12.99 -4.69 -32.54
N ASP A 8 -13.73 -5.80 -32.55
CA ASP A 8 -14.58 -6.21 -31.42
C ASP A 8 -13.81 -7.19 -30.54
N PHE A 9 -13.70 -6.86 -29.26
CA PHE A 9 -13.06 -7.70 -28.25
C PHE A 9 -14.12 -8.63 -27.64
N ALA A 10 -13.93 -9.94 -27.78
CA ALA A 10 -14.75 -10.92 -27.08
C ALA A 10 -14.38 -10.95 -25.58
N PRO A 11 -15.36 -11.07 -24.65
CA PRO A 11 -15.07 -11.11 -23.24
C PRO A 11 -14.43 -12.44 -22.84
N LEU A 12 -13.44 -12.36 -21.95
CA LEU A 12 -12.69 -13.52 -21.43
C LEU A 12 -13.59 -14.42 -20.56
N PRO A 13 -13.41 -15.75 -20.61
CA PRO A 13 -14.17 -16.68 -19.79
C PRO A 13 -13.80 -16.53 -18.30
N LEU A 14 -14.83 -16.45 -17.45
CA LEU A 14 -14.69 -16.42 -15.99
C LEU A 14 -14.38 -17.85 -15.50
N VAL A 15 -13.16 -18.06 -15.02
CA VAL A 15 -12.78 -19.29 -14.30
C VAL A 15 -13.38 -19.20 -12.89
N ALA A 16 -14.14 -20.23 -12.51
CA ALA A 16 -14.78 -20.31 -11.20
C ALA A 16 -13.75 -20.47 -10.08
N ASP A 17 -13.98 -19.75 -8.98
CA ASP A 17 -13.13 -19.72 -7.79
C ASP A 17 -12.99 -21.11 -7.15
N VAL A 18 -11.73 -21.51 -6.91
CA VAL A 18 -11.41 -22.61 -6.00
C VAL A 18 -11.52 -22.07 -4.57
N GLN A 19 -12.42 -22.67 -3.79
CA GLN A 19 -12.61 -22.37 -2.37
C GLN A 19 -11.43 -22.92 -1.55
N GLU A 20 -10.70 -22.04 -0.86
CA GLU A 20 -9.91 -22.39 0.32
C GLU A 20 -10.41 -21.57 1.54
N GLU A 21 -10.63 -22.30 2.64
CA GLU A 21 -11.20 -21.88 3.93
C GLU A 21 -10.35 -20.83 4.71
N PRO A 22 -10.94 -20.10 5.66
CA PRO A 22 -10.48 -18.76 6.03
C PRO A 22 -9.47 -18.78 7.18
N ASN A 23 -8.25 -18.31 6.90
CA ASN A 23 -7.38 -17.79 7.95
C ASN A 23 -7.79 -16.33 8.18
N LYS A 24 -8.37 -16.02 9.35
CA LYS A 24 -8.94 -14.69 9.67
C LYS A 24 -8.04 -13.54 9.18
N PRO A 25 -8.46 -12.77 8.17
CA PRO A 25 -7.76 -11.55 7.82
C PRO A 25 -7.95 -10.57 8.96
N THR A 26 -6.86 -10.07 9.51
CA THR A 26 -6.87 -8.76 10.20
C THR A 26 -7.60 -7.81 9.27
N GLU A 27 -8.71 -7.22 9.69
CA GLU A 27 -9.49 -6.28 8.87
C GLU A 27 -8.54 -5.20 8.35
N VAL A 28 -8.16 -5.33 7.08
CA VAL A 28 -7.42 -4.30 6.36
C VAL A 28 -8.44 -3.22 6.14
N ILE A 29 -8.52 -2.27 7.07
CA ILE A 29 -9.31 -1.05 6.86
C ILE A 29 -8.78 -0.46 5.55
N GLU A 30 -9.57 -0.57 4.48
CA GLU A 30 -9.30 0.02 3.16
C GLU A 30 -9.42 1.55 3.28
N GLY A 31 -8.51 2.14 4.05
CA GLY A 31 -8.30 3.57 4.11
C GLY A 31 -7.54 4.02 2.87
N ALA A 32 -7.77 5.27 2.47
CA ALA A 32 -6.97 5.89 1.43
C ALA A 32 -5.46 5.78 1.73
N PRO A 33 -4.60 5.51 0.72
CA PRO A 33 -3.18 5.32 0.93
C PRO A 33 -2.56 6.57 1.55
N THR A 34 -1.82 6.37 2.66
CA THR A 34 -1.09 7.46 3.32
C THR A 34 0.27 7.63 2.65
N LYS A 35 0.53 8.82 2.08
CA LYS A 35 1.86 9.18 1.57
C LYS A 35 2.80 9.45 2.75
N VAL A 36 3.94 8.77 2.77
CA VAL A 36 5.02 8.95 3.75
C VAL A 36 6.28 9.35 3.00
N THR A 37 6.96 10.38 3.49
CA THR A 37 8.24 10.88 2.97
C THR A 37 9.26 10.85 4.09
N PHE A 38 10.45 10.34 3.80
CA PHE A 38 11.57 10.25 4.73
C PHE A 38 12.89 10.42 3.97
N ASP A 39 13.93 10.84 4.67
CA ASP A 39 15.27 10.89 4.12
C ASP A 39 15.86 9.48 4.10
N CYS A 40 16.39 9.06 2.95
CA CYS A 40 16.98 7.73 2.75
C CYS A 40 18.45 7.89 2.35
N ASP A 41 19.32 7.05 2.93
CA ASP A 41 20.73 7.02 2.54
C ASP A 41 20.88 6.66 1.06
N TYR A 42 21.82 7.33 0.38
CA TYR A 42 21.99 7.22 -1.07
C TYR A 42 22.35 5.79 -1.48
N ILE A 43 23.27 5.15 -0.75
CA ILE A 43 23.72 3.79 -1.07
C ILE A 43 22.57 2.79 -0.90
N LEU A 44 21.81 2.93 0.19
CA LEU A 44 20.64 2.09 0.44
C LEU A 44 19.57 2.26 -0.67
N MET A 45 19.37 3.49 -1.12
CA MET A 45 18.40 3.81 -2.18
C MET A 45 18.80 3.22 -3.53
N GLU A 46 20.08 3.28 -3.91
CA GLU A 46 20.59 2.64 -5.13
C GLU A 46 20.50 1.11 -5.04
N ASN A 47 20.90 0.50 -3.91
CA ASN A 47 20.76 -0.95 -3.72
C ASN A 47 19.31 -1.42 -3.86
N MET A 48 18.36 -0.65 -3.33
CA MET A 48 16.93 -0.96 -3.46
C MET A 48 16.46 -0.88 -4.91
N LYS A 49 16.96 0.07 -5.71
CA LYS A 49 16.65 0.17 -7.14
C LYS A 49 17.20 -1.01 -7.91
N ASP A 50 18.47 -1.35 -7.68
CA ASP A 50 19.14 -2.45 -8.37
C ASP A 50 18.44 -3.77 -8.07
N TYR A 51 18.17 -4.04 -6.79
CA TYR A 51 17.43 -5.22 -6.38
C TYR A 51 16.02 -5.26 -7.00
N GLY A 52 15.29 -4.15 -6.94
CA GLY A 52 13.95 -4.06 -7.53
C GLY A 52 13.95 -4.28 -9.05
N TYR A 53 14.98 -3.84 -9.76
CA TYR A 53 15.11 -4.08 -11.19
C TYR A 53 15.26 -5.58 -11.51
N TRP A 54 16.13 -6.28 -10.77
CA TRP A 54 16.39 -7.71 -11.01
C TRP A 54 15.23 -8.61 -10.59
N GLU A 55 14.58 -8.30 -9.48
CA GLU A 55 13.47 -9.10 -8.94
C GLU A 55 12.10 -8.69 -9.53
N GLY A 56 12.03 -7.64 -10.34
CA GLY A 56 10.78 -7.11 -10.89
C GLY A 56 9.85 -6.52 -9.81
N LEU A 57 10.43 -6.03 -8.71
CA LEU A 57 9.71 -5.48 -7.56
C LEU A 57 9.75 -3.96 -7.57
N THR A 58 8.66 -3.34 -7.09
CA THR A 58 8.67 -1.89 -6.88
C THR A 58 9.36 -1.54 -5.56
N GLN A 59 9.96 -0.35 -5.49
CA GLN A 59 10.53 0.18 -4.24
C GLN A 59 9.50 0.14 -3.09
N LYS A 60 8.22 0.39 -3.41
CA LYS A 60 7.12 0.35 -2.45
C LYS A 60 6.96 -1.06 -1.86
N ASP A 61 7.01 -2.09 -2.68
CA ASP A 61 6.79 -3.47 -2.24
C ASP A 61 7.94 -3.93 -1.33
N ILE A 62 9.18 -3.65 -1.73
CA ILE A 62 10.38 -3.93 -0.93
C ILE A 62 10.28 -3.29 0.45
N ILE A 63 9.90 -2.00 0.52
CA ILE A 63 9.75 -1.27 1.79
C ILE A 63 8.64 -1.89 2.64
N LEU A 64 7.47 -2.16 2.05
CA LEU A 64 6.33 -2.69 2.80
C LEU A 64 6.60 -4.09 3.34
N GLU A 65 7.22 -4.96 2.54
CA GLU A 65 7.61 -6.30 2.96
C GLU A 65 8.66 -6.26 4.07
N SER A 66 9.70 -5.43 3.89
CA SER A 66 10.74 -5.23 4.90
C SER A 66 10.16 -4.75 6.23
N LEU A 67 9.19 -3.82 6.20
CA LEU A 67 8.50 -3.35 7.40
C LEU A 67 7.64 -4.44 8.05
N LYS A 68 6.91 -5.23 7.26
CA LYS A 68 6.13 -6.36 7.79
C LYS A 68 7.02 -7.37 8.50
N LEU A 69 8.13 -7.77 7.87
CA LEU A 69 9.12 -8.68 8.44
C LEU A 69 9.74 -8.09 9.72
N TYR A 70 10.10 -6.80 9.71
CA TYR A 70 10.70 -6.15 10.87
C TYR A 70 9.78 -6.15 12.11
N PHE A 71 8.47 -6.01 11.92
CA PHE A 71 7.50 -5.99 13.02
C PHE A 71 6.93 -7.37 13.37
N GLN A 72 7.19 -8.41 12.59
CA GLN A 72 6.59 -9.73 12.76
C GLN A 72 6.81 -10.31 14.17
N ASP A 73 8.01 -10.15 14.71
CA ASP A 73 8.39 -10.71 16.02
C ASP A 73 8.39 -9.66 17.15
N LYS A 74 7.87 -8.46 16.90
CA LYS A 74 7.93 -7.35 17.86
C LYS A 74 6.58 -7.10 18.52
N GLU A 75 6.60 -6.95 19.84
CA GLU A 75 5.41 -6.50 20.58
C GLU A 75 5.12 -5.01 20.27
N ILE A 76 4.04 -4.74 19.53
CA ILE A 76 3.61 -3.38 19.18
C ILE A 76 2.79 -2.80 20.33
N ARG A 77 3.39 -1.92 21.12
CA ARG A 77 2.68 -1.18 22.17
C ARG A 77 1.98 0.05 21.58
N PRO A 78 0.71 0.32 21.95
CA PRO A 78 0.01 1.51 21.46
C PRO A 78 0.71 2.77 21.97
N ARG A 79 0.79 3.79 21.11
CA ARG A 79 1.23 5.11 21.53
C ARG A 79 0.22 5.68 22.54
N PRO A 80 0.67 6.39 23.60
CA PRO A 80 -0.22 7.03 24.55
C PRO A 80 -1.26 7.94 23.89
N ASP A 81 -2.49 7.98 24.44
CA ASP A 81 -3.62 8.72 23.85
C ASP A 81 -3.34 10.20 23.64
N LYS A 82 -2.59 10.81 24.58
CA LYS A 82 -2.14 12.21 24.50
C LYS A 82 -1.34 12.52 23.23
N ILE A 83 -0.65 11.52 22.67
CA ILE A 83 0.16 11.65 21.44
C ILE A 83 -0.66 11.26 20.22
N ARG A 84 -1.46 10.19 20.31
CA ARG A 84 -2.31 9.70 19.22
C ARG A 84 -3.34 10.75 18.77
N ASN A 85 -3.93 11.45 19.73
CA ASN A 85 -4.98 12.45 19.50
C ASN A 85 -4.44 13.89 19.49
N ARG A 86 -3.11 14.08 19.52
CA ARG A 86 -2.52 15.41 19.46
C ARG A 86 -2.95 16.07 18.15
N THR A 87 -3.77 17.11 18.26
CA THR A 87 -4.18 17.92 17.12
C THR A 87 -2.94 18.40 16.39
N LYS A 88 -2.88 18.15 15.07
CA LYS A 88 -1.78 18.64 14.23
C LYS A 88 -1.78 20.15 14.32
N VAL A 89 -0.81 20.70 15.04
CA VAL A 89 -0.61 22.14 15.21
C VAL A 89 -0.50 22.80 13.82
N GLY A 90 -1.22 23.90 13.62
CA GLY A 90 -1.22 24.64 12.36
C GLY A 90 -2.24 24.19 11.30
N ARG A 91 -3.01 23.12 11.50
CA ARG A 91 -4.19 22.83 10.65
C ARG A 91 -5.47 23.33 11.32
N LYS A 92 -6.14 24.31 10.70
CA LYS A 92 -7.50 24.69 11.11
C LYS A 92 -8.39 23.44 11.01
N PRO A 93 -9.17 23.12 12.05
CA PRO A 93 -10.16 22.05 11.94
C PRO A 93 -11.13 22.43 10.82
N LYS A 94 -11.32 21.52 9.86
CA LYS A 94 -12.39 21.64 8.88
C LYS A 94 -13.67 21.50 9.69
N SER A 95 -14.43 22.58 9.85
CA SER A 95 -15.73 22.54 10.50
C SER A 95 -16.58 21.48 9.77
N LEU A 96 -16.93 20.41 10.47
CA LEU A 96 -18.10 19.62 10.08
C LEU A 96 -19.30 20.54 10.36
N THR A 97 -19.81 21.17 9.32
CA THR A 97 -21.18 21.69 9.33
C THR A 97 -22.11 20.48 9.19
N ASP A 98 -22.93 20.26 10.22
CA ASP A 98 -24.18 19.50 10.17
C ASP A 98 -25.08 19.95 9.00
#